data_AF-A0A0S8FP43-F1
#
_entry.id   AF-A0A0S8FP43-F1
#
_cell.length_a   1.000
_cell.length_b   1.000
_cell.length_c   1.000
_cell.angle_alpha   90.00
_cell.angle_beta   90.00
_cell.angle_gamma   90.00
#
_symmetry.space_group_name_H-M   'P 1'
#
loop_
_entity.id
_entity.type
_entity.pdbx_description
1 polymer ?
#
loop_
_entity_poly.entity_id
_entity_poly.type
_entity_poly.pdbx_seq_one_letter_code
_entity_poly.pdbx_strand_id
1 'polypeptide(L)'
;MLRLTLDLWPFVIFMVLFIPICAAAQQKIDPARLEMAAAVRKLVEDNDGYAAIEMIQEKGDFAEVAQRYEYLVRDLYWQEKALHAVVPIGNAGILYCLTKANEFTEKDSENERKLLDYAKIISYNLSSFTWPGWGEKGIVITEHALMVGLEAAKLNARLVEILGADHGQLSNSYWAIGAQYIALKDYTKAIGAFQSAVEHAKKAGGKDAVLMNNGYIAVAKVLEGSEKAKAQADLDKIVKDLKAIGTDDANFFADQLVSVLKLFSR
;
A
#
# COMPACT_ATOMS: atom_id res chain seq x y z
N MET A 1 -17.52 52.51 -9.69
CA MET A 1 -17.67 51.34 -10.58
C MET A 1 -16.94 50.17 -9.94
N LEU A 2 -17.69 49.34 -9.21
CA LEU A 2 -17.22 48.05 -8.69
C LEU A 2 -17.08 47.07 -9.87
N ARG A 3 -15.99 46.33 -9.92
CA ARG A 3 -15.99 44.96 -10.47
C ARG A 3 -15.27 44.06 -9.47
N LEU A 4 -16.08 43.39 -8.65
CA LEU A 4 -15.73 42.11 -8.05
C LEU A 4 -15.62 41.10 -9.20
N THR A 5 -14.49 40.44 -9.34
CA THR A 5 -14.40 39.14 -9.99
C THR A 5 -14.09 38.12 -8.91
N LEU A 6 -15.14 37.47 -8.44
CA LEU A 6 -15.11 36.21 -7.72
C LEU A 6 -14.64 35.15 -8.72
N ASP A 7 -13.35 34.81 -8.71
CA ASP A 7 -12.91 33.58 -9.35
C ASP A 7 -13.18 32.41 -8.40
N LEU A 8 -14.27 31.73 -8.75
CA LEU A 8 -14.66 30.41 -8.29
C LEU A 8 -13.55 29.41 -8.64
N TRP A 9 -13.21 28.58 -7.66
CA TRP A 9 -12.42 27.36 -7.75
C TRP A 9 -12.64 26.48 -9.00
N PRO A 10 -11.73 25.50 -9.20
CA PRO A 10 -12.16 24.16 -8.83
C PRO A 10 -11.16 23.46 -7.89
N PHE A 11 -11.63 23.20 -6.67
CA PHE A 11 -11.30 22.00 -5.91
C PHE A 11 -11.65 20.78 -6.77
N VAL A 12 -10.64 20.11 -7.34
CA VAL A 12 -10.73 18.71 -7.76
C VAL A 12 -9.34 18.08 -7.70
N ILE A 13 -8.84 17.78 -6.50
CA ILE A 13 -7.91 16.65 -6.28
C ILE A 13 -8.27 16.04 -4.92
N PHE A 14 -9.39 15.33 -4.88
CA PHE A 14 -9.80 14.54 -3.74
C PHE A 14 -10.51 13.30 -4.28
N MET A 15 -9.76 12.33 -4.81
CA MET A 15 -10.22 10.95 -5.14
C MET A 15 -9.15 10.19 -5.93
N VAL A 16 -8.12 9.65 -5.28
CA VAL A 16 -7.42 8.44 -5.82
C VAL A 16 -6.94 7.49 -4.71
N LEU A 17 -6.94 7.86 -3.42
CA LEU A 17 -6.24 7.05 -2.42
C LEU A 17 -7.03 5.89 -1.80
N PHE A 18 -8.32 5.74 -2.12
CA PHE A 18 -9.11 4.56 -1.80
C PHE A 18 -10.15 4.36 -2.90
N ILE A 19 -9.70 3.92 -4.08
CA ILE A 19 -10.59 3.08 -4.88
C ILE A 19 -10.64 1.77 -4.08
N PRO A 20 -11.82 1.30 -3.62
CA PRO A 20 -11.91 -0.03 -3.04
C PRO A 20 -11.21 -0.98 -4.00
N ILE A 21 -10.24 -1.75 -3.53
CA ILE A 21 -9.37 -2.57 -4.37
C ILE A 21 -10.19 -3.51 -5.29
N CYS A 22 -11.44 -3.82 -4.90
CA CYS A 22 -12.43 -4.51 -5.73
C CYS A 22 -13.02 -3.70 -6.91
N ALA A 23 -13.04 -2.37 -6.86
CA ALA A 23 -13.62 -1.47 -7.87
C ALA A 23 -12.64 -1.04 -8.99
N ALA A 24 -11.39 -1.48 -8.95
CA ALA A 24 -10.50 -1.42 -10.13
C ALA A 24 -10.90 -2.42 -11.24
N ALA A 25 -12.02 -3.13 -11.08
CA ALA A 25 -12.56 -4.08 -12.02
C ALA A 25 -13.44 -3.42 -13.10
N GLN A 26 -12.93 -2.43 -13.86
CA GLN A 26 -13.54 -2.09 -15.18
C GLN A 26 -12.80 -1.11 -16.08
N GLN A 27 -11.52 -0.81 -15.86
CA GLN A 27 -10.71 -0.23 -16.94
C GLN A 27 -10.15 -1.37 -17.78
N LYS A 28 -10.40 -1.36 -19.10
CA LYS A 28 -9.85 -2.36 -20.02
C LYS A 28 -8.33 -2.26 -19.96
N ILE A 29 -7.68 -3.23 -19.28
CA ILE A 29 -6.23 -3.29 -19.19
C ILE A 29 -5.68 -3.46 -20.61
N ASP A 30 -4.62 -2.72 -20.92
CA ASP A 30 -3.92 -2.82 -22.20
C ASP A 30 -3.47 -4.29 -22.44
N PRO A 31 -3.89 -4.94 -23.53
CA PRO A 31 -3.44 -6.29 -23.86
C PRO A 31 -1.92 -6.45 -23.83
N ALA A 32 -1.16 -5.42 -24.23
CA ALA A 32 0.30 -5.47 -24.20
C ALA A 32 0.86 -5.59 -22.77
N ARG A 33 0.19 -4.99 -21.78
CA ARG A 33 0.56 -5.15 -20.37
C ARG A 33 0.32 -6.56 -19.86
N LEU A 34 -0.80 -7.18 -20.25
CA LEU A 34 -1.12 -8.55 -19.88
C LEU A 34 -0.13 -9.54 -20.51
N GLU A 35 0.20 -9.36 -21.78
CA GLU A 35 1.22 -10.17 -22.47
C GLU A 35 2.58 -10.07 -21.79
N MET A 36 2.99 -8.86 -21.40
CA MET A 36 4.25 -8.66 -20.68
C MET A 36 4.21 -9.27 -19.27
N ALA A 37 3.11 -9.14 -18.52
CA ALA A 37 2.98 -9.76 -17.21
C ALA A 37 3.08 -11.29 -17.29
N ALA A 38 2.43 -11.91 -18.28
CA ALA A 38 2.54 -13.35 -18.53
C ALA A 38 3.97 -13.77 -18.93
N ALA A 39 4.65 -12.98 -19.76
CA ALA A 39 6.05 -13.24 -20.15
C ALA A 39 7.01 -13.14 -18.96
N VAL A 40 6.88 -12.08 -18.15
CA VAL A 40 7.67 -11.87 -16.93
C VAL A 40 7.44 -12.99 -15.93
N ARG A 41 6.18 -13.37 -15.70
CA ARG A 41 5.84 -14.51 -14.85
C ARG A 41 6.55 -15.77 -15.32
N LYS A 42 6.46 -16.10 -16.61
CA LYS A 42 7.07 -17.31 -17.17
C LYS A 42 8.58 -17.33 -16.95
N LEU A 43 9.27 -16.21 -17.20
CA LEU A 43 10.71 -16.11 -16.96
C LEU A 43 11.08 -16.34 -15.49
N VAL A 44 10.29 -15.79 -14.55
CA VAL A 44 10.51 -16.04 -13.12
C VAL A 44 10.24 -17.50 -12.74
N GLU A 45 9.18 -18.12 -13.28
CA GLU A 45 8.87 -19.56 -13.08
C GLU A 45 9.98 -20.47 -13.63
N ASP A 46 10.62 -20.07 -14.73
CA ASP A 46 11.79 -20.74 -15.32
C ASP A 46 13.10 -20.45 -14.56
N ASN A 47 13.04 -19.77 -13.40
CA ASN A 47 14.17 -19.33 -12.56
C ASN A 47 15.12 -18.31 -13.22
N ASP A 48 14.63 -17.56 -14.20
CA ASP A 48 15.39 -16.50 -14.87
C ASP A 48 14.82 -15.11 -14.59
N GLY A 49 14.80 -14.75 -13.31
CA GLY A 49 14.33 -13.43 -12.87
C GLY A 49 15.18 -12.27 -13.41
N TYR A 50 16.45 -12.51 -13.75
CA TYR A 50 17.31 -11.48 -14.34
C TYR A 50 16.96 -11.20 -15.80
N ALA A 51 16.68 -12.22 -16.61
CA ALA A 51 16.15 -11.99 -17.97
C ALA A 51 14.82 -11.25 -17.95
N ALA A 52 13.97 -11.49 -16.94
CA ALA A 52 12.75 -10.70 -16.76
C ALA A 52 13.06 -9.22 -16.51
N ILE A 53 14.03 -8.92 -15.65
CA ILE A 53 14.48 -7.55 -15.38
C ILE A 53 15.08 -6.89 -16.63
N GLU A 54 15.91 -7.61 -17.38
CA GLU A 54 16.49 -7.12 -18.65
C GLU A 54 15.40 -6.80 -19.66
N MET A 55 14.41 -7.69 -19.83
CA MET A 55 13.24 -7.44 -20.69
C MET A 55 12.46 -6.20 -20.27
N ILE A 56 12.26 -6.00 -18.96
CA ILE A 56 11.57 -4.82 -18.43
C ILE A 56 12.37 -3.54 -18.69
N GLN A 57 13.70 -3.59 -18.72
CA GLN A 57 14.55 -2.40 -18.87
C GLN A 57 15.04 -2.16 -20.32
N GLU A 58 14.77 -3.07 -21.25
CA GLU A 58 15.32 -3.07 -22.62
C GLU A 58 14.99 -1.78 -23.40
N LYS A 59 13.81 -1.20 -23.16
CA LYS A 59 13.27 -0.10 -23.97
C LYS A 59 12.61 0.99 -23.14
N GLY A 60 12.71 2.19 -23.68
CA GLY A 60 12.06 3.38 -23.16
C GLY A 60 12.99 4.25 -22.31
N ASP A 61 12.52 5.43 -21.97
CA ASP A 61 13.22 6.30 -21.02
C ASP A 61 13.05 5.82 -19.57
N PHE A 62 13.73 6.50 -18.64
CA PHE A 62 13.71 6.11 -17.22
C PHE A 62 12.30 6.14 -16.61
N ALA A 63 11.44 7.05 -17.05
CA ALA A 63 10.09 7.18 -16.53
C ALA A 63 9.18 6.09 -17.08
N GLU A 64 9.34 5.71 -18.36
CA GLU A 64 8.63 4.60 -18.97
C GLU A 64 9.01 3.26 -18.32
N VAL A 65 10.30 3.05 -18.02
CA VAL A 65 10.77 1.85 -17.31
C VAL A 65 10.21 1.79 -15.88
N ALA A 66 10.26 2.91 -15.15
CA ALA A 66 9.70 2.98 -13.78
C ALA A 66 8.18 2.72 -13.76
N GLN A 67 7.45 3.29 -14.72
CA GLN A 67 6.01 3.05 -14.89
C GLN A 67 5.71 1.58 -15.18
N ARG A 68 6.53 0.94 -16.03
CA ARG A 68 6.39 -0.48 -16.37
C ARG A 68 6.51 -1.38 -15.13
N TYR A 69 7.46 -1.08 -14.23
CA TYR A 69 7.54 -1.79 -12.95
C TYR A 69 6.29 -1.62 -12.09
N GLU A 70 5.75 -0.39 -11.99
CA GLU A 70 4.53 -0.13 -11.21
C GLU A 70 3.33 -0.94 -11.74
N TYR A 71 3.12 -0.95 -13.05
CA TYR A 71 2.06 -1.76 -13.67
C TYR A 71 2.29 -3.26 -13.49
N LEU A 72 3.51 -3.76 -13.70
CA LEU A 72 3.81 -5.18 -13.57
C LEU A 72 3.57 -5.70 -12.15
N VAL A 73 3.94 -4.93 -11.13
CA VAL A 73 3.70 -5.33 -9.73
C VAL A 73 2.20 -5.53 -9.46
N ARG A 74 1.34 -4.70 -10.05
CA ARG A 74 -0.12 -4.83 -9.94
C ARG A 74 -0.66 -5.97 -10.79
N ASP A 75 -0.23 -6.06 -12.04
CA ASP A 75 -0.76 -7.03 -13.00
C ASP A 75 -0.35 -8.46 -12.61
N LEU A 76 0.89 -8.66 -12.15
CA LEU A 76 1.36 -9.95 -11.62
C LEU A 76 0.56 -10.38 -10.38
N TYR A 77 0.12 -9.44 -9.54
CA TYR A 77 -0.67 -9.77 -8.37
C TYR A 77 -2.13 -10.07 -8.74
N TRP A 78 -2.81 -9.15 -9.44
CA TRP A 78 -4.25 -9.24 -9.68
C TRP A 78 -4.64 -10.17 -10.83
N GLN A 79 -3.86 -10.18 -11.92
CA GLN A 79 -4.17 -10.95 -13.12
C GLN A 79 -3.55 -12.34 -13.05
N GLU A 80 -2.28 -12.41 -12.66
CA GLU A 80 -1.52 -13.66 -12.67
C GLU A 80 -1.54 -14.39 -11.32
N LYS A 81 -1.88 -13.72 -10.22
CA LYS A 81 -1.77 -14.25 -8.85
C LYS A 81 -0.38 -14.80 -8.52
N ALA A 82 0.65 -14.21 -9.13
CA ALA A 82 2.02 -14.69 -9.11
C ALA A 82 2.86 -13.93 -8.08
N LEU A 83 2.54 -14.07 -6.78
CA LEU A 83 3.29 -13.37 -5.72
C LEU A 83 4.80 -13.65 -5.77
N HIS A 84 5.19 -14.87 -6.14
CA HIS A 84 6.59 -15.25 -6.32
C HIS A 84 7.31 -14.41 -7.39
N ALA A 85 6.59 -13.86 -8.37
CA ALA A 85 7.10 -12.90 -9.35
C ALA A 85 6.95 -11.44 -8.89
N VAL A 86 5.86 -11.11 -8.17
CA VAL A 86 5.64 -9.76 -7.61
C VAL A 86 6.83 -9.31 -6.74
N VAL A 87 7.33 -10.19 -5.86
CA VAL A 87 8.41 -9.86 -4.92
C VAL A 87 9.72 -9.43 -5.61
N PRO A 88 10.34 -10.26 -6.47
CA PRO A 88 11.58 -9.86 -7.15
C PRO A 88 11.39 -8.68 -8.10
N ILE A 89 10.27 -8.61 -8.83
CA ILE A 89 10.00 -7.50 -9.76
C ILE A 89 9.73 -6.19 -9.02
N GLY A 90 9.01 -6.22 -7.90
CA GLY A 90 8.80 -5.05 -7.05
C GLY A 90 10.11 -4.54 -6.45
N ASN A 91 10.97 -5.43 -5.95
CA ASN A 91 12.29 -5.05 -5.45
C ASN A 91 13.18 -4.46 -6.55
N ALA A 92 13.18 -5.05 -7.75
CA ALA A 92 13.92 -4.54 -8.90
C ALA A 92 13.43 -3.15 -9.31
N GLY A 93 12.12 -2.93 -9.34
CA GLY A 93 11.53 -1.63 -9.66
C GLY A 93 11.85 -0.54 -8.65
N ILE A 94 11.79 -0.88 -7.35
CA ILE A 94 12.21 0.02 -6.27
C ILE A 94 13.68 0.39 -6.43
N LEU A 95 14.56 -0.60 -6.59
CA LEU A 95 15.99 -0.38 -6.73
C LEU A 95 16.31 0.46 -7.97
N TYR A 96 15.69 0.14 -9.11
CA TYR A 96 15.82 0.91 -10.34
C TYR A 96 15.48 2.39 -10.11
N CYS A 97 14.31 2.66 -9.51
CA CYS A 97 13.86 4.03 -9.28
C CYS A 97 14.80 4.80 -8.35
N LEU A 98 15.24 4.19 -7.24
CA LEU A 98 16.13 4.84 -6.29
C LEU A 98 17.53 5.08 -6.87
N THR A 99 18.07 4.12 -7.62
CA THR A 99 19.38 4.26 -8.27
C THR A 99 19.32 5.33 -9.36
N LYS A 100 18.30 5.30 -10.22
CA LYS A 100 18.12 6.31 -11.28
C LYS A 100 17.85 7.71 -10.72
N ALA A 101 17.13 7.83 -9.62
CA ALA A 101 16.92 9.11 -8.95
C ALA A 101 18.27 9.76 -8.53
N ASN A 102 19.21 8.94 -8.04
CA ASN A 102 20.54 9.40 -7.63
C ASN A 102 21.48 9.77 -8.79
N GLU A 103 21.14 9.45 -10.04
CA GLU A 103 21.93 9.87 -11.21
C GLU A 103 21.69 11.35 -11.57
N PHE A 104 20.59 11.95 -11.10
CA PHE A 104 20.31 13.36 -11.35
C PHE A 104 21.18 14.25 -10.45
N THR A 105 21.93 15.17 -11.08
CA THR A 105 22.85 16.07 -10.36
C THR A 105 22.15 17.21 -9.64
N GLU A 106 20.97 17.59 -10.13
CA GLU A 106 20.10 18.58 -9.49
C GLU A 106 19.16 17.86 -8.53
N LYS A 107 19.40 18.07 -7.22
CA LYS A 107 18.51 17.59 -6.18
C LYS A 107 17.14 18.26 -6.30
N ASP A 108 16.10 17.49 -5.98
CA ASP A 108 14.70 17.87 -6.07
C ASP A 108 14.21 18.19 -7.50
N SER A 109 14.95 17.75 -8.53
CA SER A 109 14.49 17.86 -9.92
C SER A 109 13.17 17.12 -10.13
N GLU A 110 12.37 17.57 -11.10
CA GLU A 110 11.09 16.91 -11.45
C GLU A 110 11.29 15.41 -11.78
N ASN A 111 12.40 15.07 -12.44
CA ASN A 111 12.74 13.70 -12.81
C ASN A 111 13.10 12.84 -11.59
N GLU A 112 13.89 13.37 -10.65
CA GLU A 112 14.18 12.70 -9.39
C GLU A 112 12.88 12.45 -8.62
N ARG A 113 12.06 13.49 -8.44
CA ARG A 113 10.77 13.40 -7.73
C ARG A 113 9.84 12.38 -8.38
N LYS A 114 9.79 12.33 -9.71
CA LYS A 114 8.98 11.36 -10.46
C LYS A 114 9.41 9.91 -10.20
N LEU A 115 10.72 9.65 -10.17
CA LEU A 115 11.23 8.31 -9.84
C LEU A 115 10.97 7.94 -8.38
N LEU A 116 11.14 8.87 -7.44
CA LEU A 116 10.80 8.66 -6.03
C LEU A 116 9.30 8.39 -5.84
N ASP A 117 8.43 9.04 -6.62
CA ASP A 117 6.99 8.78 -6.61
C ASP A 117 6.67 7.36 -7.11
N TYR A 118 7.30 6.89 -8.19
CA TYR A 118 7.18 5.48 -8.60
C TYR A 118 7.68 4.50 -7.53
N ALA A 119 8.85 4.76 -6.92
CA ALA A 119 9.35 3.94 -5.82
C ALA A 119 8.36 3.90 -4.64
N LYS A 120 7.73 5.04 -4.32
CA LYS A 120 6.70 5.15 -3.27
C LYS A 120 5.49 4.27 -3.61
N ILE A 121 4.98 4.34 -4.85
CA ILE A 121 3.83 3.54 -5.27
C ILE A 121 4.16 2.05 -5.26
N ILE A 122 5.30 1.66 -5.83
CA ILE A 122 5.73 0.25 -5.89
C ILE A 122 5.91 -0.30 -4.47
N SER A 123 6.55 0.45 -3.56
CA SER A 123 6.75 0.02 -2.17
C SER A 123 5.44 -0.12 -1.39
N TYR A 124 4.46 0.77 -1.60
CA TYR A 124 3.12 0.62 -1.03
C TYR A 124 2.42 -0.66 -1.54
N ASN A 125 2.43 -0.86 -2.87
CA ASN A 125 1.81 -2.04 -3.48
C ASN A 125 2.48 -3.33 -3.01
N LEU A 126 3.81 -3.37 -2.98
CA LEU A 126 4.56 -4.54 -2.51
C LEU A 126 4.29 -4.85 -1.03
N SER A 127 4.21 -3.83 -0.17
CA SER A 127 3.77 -3.99 1.22
C SER A 127 2.35 -4.54 1.31
N SER A 128 1.40 -3.99 0.54
CA SER A 128 0.02 -4.45 0.56
C SER A 128 -0.12 -5.90 0.06
N PHE A 129 0.50 -6.24 -1.06
CA PHE A 129 0.39 -7.54 -1.73
C PHE A 129 1.07 -8.68 -0.96
N THR A 130 1.99 -8.34 -0.06
CA THR A 130 2.63 -9.31 0.83
C THR A 130 1.91 -9.44 2.18
N TRP A 131 0.83 -8.69 2.42
CA TRP A 131 0.10 -8.77 3.69
C TRP A 131 -0.99 -9.86 3.65
N PRO A 132 -0.93 -10.87 4.55
CA PRO A 132 -1.89 -11.98 4.53
C PRO A 132 -3.30 -11.58 4.99
N GLY A 133 -3.46 -10.40 5.59
CA GLY A 133 -4.74 -9.89 6.07
C GLY A 133 -5.81 -9.75 4.99
N TRP A 134 -5.44 -9.70 3.71
CA TRP A 134 -6.39 -9.72 2.60
C TRP A 134 -7.08 -11.07 2.41
N GLY A 135 -6.45 -12.18 2.83
CA GLY A 135 -7.02 -13.52 2.69
C GLY A 135 -7.27 -13.95 1.24
N GLU A 136 -6.47 -13.45 0.30
CA GLU A 136 -6.68 -13.65 -1.14
C GLU A 136 -6.56 -15.12 -1.56
N LYS A 137 -7.61 -15.63 -2.23
CA LYS A 137 -7.63 -17.02 -2.68
C LYS A 137 -6.63 -17.26 -3.82
N GLY A 138 -5.72 -18.20 -3.58
CA GLY A 138 -4.71 -18.62 -4.54
C GLY A 138 -3.35 -17.94 -4.35
N ILE A 139 -3.23 -17.07 -3.35
CA ILE A 139 -1.98 -16.41 -3.01
C ILE A 139 -1.47 -16.96 -1.68
N VAL A 140 -0.25 -17.46 -1.67
CA VAL A 140 0.42 -17.95 -0.46
C VAL A 140 1.51 -16.95 -0.09
N ILE A 141 1.32 -16.29 1.05
CA ILE A 141 2.34 -15.41 1.63
C ILE A 141 3.38 -16.26 2.37
N THR A 142 4.65 -16.15 1.98
CA THR A 142 5.77 -16.80 2.69
C THR A 142 6.32 -15.89 3.78
N GLU A 143 7.07 -16.44 4.74
CA GLU A 143 7.77 -15.63 5.76
C GLU A 143 8.74 -14.62 5.12
N HIS A 144 9.46 -15.04 4.07
CA HIS A 144 10.32 -14.13 3.31
C HIS A 144 9.52 -12.97 2.70
N ALA A 145 8.34 -13.24 2.13
CA ALA A 145 7.48 -12.19 1.57
C ALA A 145 7.00 -11.20 2.65
N LEU A 146 6.70 -11.66 3.88
CA LEU A 146 6.37 -10.77 5.00
C LEU A 146 7.50 -9.81 5.35
N MET A 147 8.74 -10.32 5.39
CA MET A 147 9.91 -9.50 5.67
C MET A 147 10.14 -8.44 4.58
N VAL A 148 9.98 -8.83 3.31
CA VAL A 148 10.00 -7.89 2.18
C VAL A 148 8.89 -6.84 2.33
N GLY A 149 7.68 -7.27 2.69
CA GLY A 149 6.54 -6.39 2.91
C GLY A 149 6.78 -5.34 3.97
N LEU A 150 7.36 -5.72 5.11
CA LEU A 150 7.71 -4.79 6.18
C LEU A 150 8.76 -3.76 5.73
N GLU A 151 9.80 -4.20 5.02
CA GLU A 151 10.84 -3.28 4.51
C GLU A 151 10.26 -2.33 3.46
N ALA A 152 9.38 -2.82 2.58
CA ALA A 152 8.66 -2.00 1.62
C ALA A 152 7.74 -0.98 2.31
N ALA A 153 7.03 -1.36 3.38
CA ALA A 153 6.19 -0.45 4.16
C ALA A 153 7.00 0.70 4.79
N LYS A 154 8.16 0.38 5.38
CA LYS A 154 9.06 1.39 5.96
C LYS A 154 9.64 2.33 4.89
N LEU A 155 10.04 1.77 3.74
CA LEU A 155 10.51 2.56 2.62
C LEU A 155 9.41 3.51 2.12
N ASN A 156 8.18 3.03 1.99
CA ASN A 156 7.04 3.84 1.58
C ASN A 156 6.85 5.04 2.52
N ALA A 157 6.83 4.83 3.85
CA ALA A 157 6.73 5.90 4.83
C ALA A 157 7.83 6.96 4.65
N ARG A 158 9.09 6.52 4.51
CA ARG A 158 10.23 7.41 4.27
C ARG A 158 10.08 8.22 2.97
N LEU A 159 9.60 7.60 1.89
CA LEU A 159 9.41 8.28 0.62
C LEU A 159 8.25 9.28 0.66
N VAL A 160 7.17 8.98 1.39
CA VAL A 160 6.08 9.93 1.64
C VAL A 160 6.60 11.17 2.37
N GLU A 161 7.47 10.99 3.38
CA GLU A 161 8.12 12.11 4.09
C GLU A 161 9.02 12.94 3.15
N ILE A 162 9.90 12.28 2.39
CA ILE A 162 10.83 12.95 1.45
C ILE A 162 10.06 13.77 0.40
N LEU A 163 8.97 13.22 -0.14
CA LEU A 163 8.18 13.89 -1.16
C LEU A 163 7.31 15.03 -0.61
N GLY A 164 7.21 15.18 0.71
CA GLY A 164 6.40 16.22 1.36
C GLY A 164 4.90 15.97 1.18
N ALA A 165 4.48 14.71 1.11
CA ALA A 165 3.09 14.33 0.95
C ALA A 165 2.23 14.58 2.20
N ASP A 166 0.91 14.55 2.03
CA ASP A 166 -0.03 14.87 3.10
C ASP A 166 -0.04 13.84 4.26
N HIS A 167 -0.60 14.27 5.39
CA HIS A 167 -0.71 13.42 6.57
C HIS A 167 -1.64 12.21 6.38
N GLY A 168 -2.55 12.21 5.42
CA GLY A 168 -3.34 11.02 5.07
C GLY A 168 -2.47 9.92 4.48
N GLN A 169 -1.56 10.27 3.57
CA GLN A 169 -0.58 9.32 3.02
C GLN A 169 0.36 8.77 4.10
N LEU A 170 0.81 9.61 5.04
CA LEU A 170 1.61 9.14 6.18
C LEU A 170 0.80 8.19 7.07
N SER A 171 -0.48 8.48 7.32
CA SER A 171 -1.36 7.58 8.07
C SER A 171 -1.44 6.19 7.42
N ASN A 172 -1.66 6.14 6.10
CA ASN A 172 -1.71 4.89 5.35
C ASN A 172 -0.37 4.13 5.38
N SER A 173 0.76 4.85 5.35
CA SER A 173 2.10 4.24 5.41
C SER A 173 2.34 3.58 6.77
N TYR A 174 2.04 4.29 7.86
CA TYR A 174 2.16 3.74 9.21
C TYR A 174 1.16 2.63 9.49
N TRP A 175 -0.04 2.70 8.91
CA TRP A 175 -1.00 1.59 8.93
C TRP A 175 -0.41 0.33 8.28
N ALA A 176 0.21 0.46 7.10
CA ALA A 176 0.84 -0.67 6.42
C ALA A 176 1.98 -1.30 7.25
N ILE A 177 2.78 -0.47 7.93
CA ILE A 177 3.81 -0.95 8.86
C ILE A 177 3.17 -1.74 10.02
N GLY A 178 2.12 -1.21 10.64
CA GLY A 178 1.41 -1.88 11.74
C GLY A 178 0.78 -3.21 11.30
N ALA A 179 0.21 -3.23 10.10
CA ALA A 179 -0.40 -4.42 9.50
C ALA A 179 0.65 -5.53 9.29
N GLN A 180 1.84 -5.19 8.80
CA GLN A 180 2.95 -6.13 8.67
C GLN A 180 3.44 -6.66 10.02
N TYR A 181 3.51 -5.81 11.05
CA TYR A 181 3.87 -6.25 12.39
C TYR A 181 2.83 -7.19 13.03
N ILE A 182 1.53 -7.02 12.76
CA ILE A 182 0.51 -8.03 13.13
C ILE A 182 0.84 -9.37 12.48
N ALA A 183 1.16 -9.38 11.18
CA ALA A 183 1.47 -10.61 10.45
C ALA A 183 2.74 -11.30 10.97
N LEU A 184 3.71 -10.51 11.44
CA LEU A 184 4.93 -10.99 12.09
C LEU A 184 4.77 -11.28 13.59
N LYS A 185 3.56 -11.12 14.14
CA LYS A 185 3.22 -11.31 15.58
C LYS A 185 4.01 -10.41 16.54
N ASP A 186 4.53 -9.27 16.07
CA ASP A 186 5.16 -8.25 16.89
C ASP A 186 4.12 -7.17 17.27
N TYR A 187 3.22 -7.55 18.18
CA TYR A 187 2.05 -6.73 18.51
C TYR A 187 2.42 -5.39 19.16
N THR A 188 3.50 -5.33 19.94
CA THR A 188 4.02 -4.08 20.50
C THR A 188 4.39 -3.08 19.41
N LYS A 189 5.16 -3.50 18.40
CA LYS A 189 5.51 -2.62 17.28
C LYS A 189 4.30 -2.31 16.40
N ALA A 190 3.37 -3.25 16.24
CA ALA A 190 2.12 -2.99 15.54
C ALA A 190 1.33 -1.84 16.21
N ILE A 191 1.14 -1.91 17.53
CA ILE A 191 0.44 -0.87 18.30
C ILE A 191 1.14 0.48 18.12
N GLY A 192 2.48 0.54 18.25
CA GLY A 192 3.24 1.77 18.05
C GLY A 192 3.05 2.37 16.65
N ALA A 193 3.10 1.54 15.60
CA ALA A 193 2.88 1.99 14.24
C ALA A 193 1.45 2.51 14.02
N PHE A 194 0.43 1.82 14.53
CA PHE A 194 -0.95 2.30 14.43
C PHE A 194 -1.20 3.57 15.25
N GLN A 195 -0.49 3.80 16.36
CA GLN A 195 -0.56 5.06 17.09
C GLN A 195 -0.05 6.23 16.23
N SER A 196 1.10 6.06 15.55
CA SER A 196 1.59 7.04 14.58
C SER A 196 0.57 7.25 13.44
N ALA A 197 -0.05 6.17 12.95
CA ALA A 197 -1.10 6.27 11.93
C ALA A 197 -2.32 7.08 12.42
N VAL A 198 -2.74 6.91 13.67
CA VAL A 198 -3.82 7.71 14.30
C VAL A 198 -3.44 9.19 14.37
N GLU A 199 -2.21 9.52 14.79
CA GLU A 199 -1.75 10.90 14.87
C GLU A 199 -1.80 11.61 13.52
N HIS A 200 -1.34 10.92 12.47
CA HIS A 200 -1.39 11.42 11.10
C HIS A 200 -2.83 11.53 10.57
N ALA A 201 -3.69 10.54 10.82
CA ALA A 201 -5.11 10.61 10.44
C ALA A 201 -5.83 11.80 11.09
N LYS A 202 -5.53 12.09 12.37
CA LYS A 202 -6.06 13.28 13.06
C LYS A 202 -5.63 14.58 12.39
N LYS A 203 -4.34 14.70 12.05
CA LYS A 203 -3.80 15.89 11.35
C LYS A 203 -4.41 16.05 9.94
N ALA A 204 -4.77 14.94 9.29
CA ALA A 204 -5.45 14.94 7.99
C ALA A 204 -6.98 15.16 8.09
N GLY A 205 -7.56 15.16 9.29
CA GLY A 205 -9.02 15.26 9.49
C GLY A 205 -9.82 14.00 9.14
N GLY A 206 -9.16 12.86 8.91
CA GLY A 206 -9.80 11.59 8.50
C GLY A 206 -10.41 10.83 9.68
N LYS A 207 -11.70 11.08 9.97
CA LYS A 207 -12.39 10.48 11.14
C LYS A 207 -12.51 8.97 11.08
N ASP A 208 -12.85 8.44 9.91
CA ASP A 208 -12.89 7.01 9.59
C ASP A 208 -11.51 6.37 9.67
N ALA A 209 -10.47 7.00 9.13
CA ALA A 209 -9.09 6.53 9.25
C ALA A 209 -8.60 6.49 10.71
N VAL A 210 -9.00 7.45 11.55
CA VAL A 210 -8.74 7.41 13.00
C VAL A 210 -9.41 6.19 13.64
N LEU A 211 -10.68 5.92 13.31
CA LEU A 211 -11.40 4.76 13.83
C LEU A 211 -10.79 3.44 13.36
N MET A 212 -10.47 3.33 12.06
CA MET A 212 -9.81 2.17 11.49
C MET A 212 -8.50 1.85 12.24
N ASN A 213 -7.60 2.84 12.39
CA ASN A 213 -6.33 2.63 13.06
C ASN A 213 -6.48 2.27 14.54
N ASN A 214 -7.43 2.90 15.26
CA ASN A 214 -7.77 2.48 16.63
C ASN A 214 -8.33 1.05 16.68
N GLY A 215 -9.10 0.65 15.68
CA GLY A 215 -9.58 -0.73 15.53
C GLY A 215 -8.41 -1.71 15.41
N TYR A 216 -7.41 -1.40 14.60
CA TYR A 216 -6.22 -2.24 14.48
C TYR A 216 -5.38 -2.28 15.77
N ILE A 217 -5.32 -1.19 16.55
CA ILE A 217 -4.73 -1.21 17.90
C ILE A 217 -5.50 -2.20 18.79
N ALA A 218 -6.83 -2.17 18.76
CA ALA A 218 -7.66 -3.10 19.53
C ALA A 218 -7.44 -4.56 19.07
N VAL A 219 -7.37 -4.81 17.76
CA VAL A 219 -7.01 -6.12 17.19
C VAL A 219 -5.66 -6.60 17.71
N ALA A 220 -4.61 -5.78 17.63
CA ALA A 220 -3.28 -6.13 18.10
C ALA A 220 -3.27 -6.47 19.60
N LYS A 221 -3.99 -5.70 20.44
CA LYS A 221 -4.13 -5.99 21.87
C LYS A 221 -4.87 -7.29 22.15
N VAL A 222 -5.94 -7.58 21.40
CA VAL A 222 -6.67 -8.87 21.52
C VAL A 222 -5.75 -10.05 21.17
N LEU A 223 -4.95 -9.91 20.10
CA LEU A 223 -4.01 -10.93 19.65
C LEU A 223 -2.82 -11.13 20.61
N GLU A 224 -2.33 -10.04 21.20
CA GLU A 224 -1.28 -10.07 22.23
C GLU A 224 -1.78 -10.72 23.54
N GLY A 225 -3.07 -10.58 23.84
CA GLY A 225 -3.70 -11.05 25.08
C GLY A 225 -3.78 -9.98 26.18
N SER A 226 -3.22 -8.79 25.95
CA SER A 226 -3.26 -7.66 26.88
C SER A 226 -4.66 -7.05 26.98
N GLU A 227 -5.20 -6.98 28.20
CA GLU A 227 -6.53 -6.41 28.48
C GLU A 227 -7.63 -6.98 27.53
N LYS A 228 -7.53 -8.27 27.15
CA LYS A 228 -8.29 -8.87 26.04
C LYS A 228 -9.78 -8.55 26.03
N ALA A 229 -10.46 -8.63 27.17
CA ALA A 229 -11.90 -8.35 27.27
C ALA A 229 -12.23 -6.88 26.95
N LYS A 230 -11.40 -5.95 27.44
CA LYS A 230 -11.55 -4.52 27.17
C LYS A 230 -11.18 -4.21 25.72
N ALA A 231 -10.08 -4.76 25.21
CA ALA A 231 -9.69 -4.59 23.81
C ALA A 231 -10.76 -5.12 22.85
N GLN A 232 -11.43 -6.24 23.18
CA GLN A 232 -12.57 -6.74 22.41
C GLN A 232 -13.76 -5.79 22.47
N ALA A 233 -14.11 -5.27 23.66
CA ALA A 233 -15.20 -4.31 23.80
C ALA A 233 -14.92 -2.99 23.04
N ASP A 234 -13.67 -2.51 23.07
CA ASP A 234 -13.22 -1.36 22.29
C ASP A 234 -13.36 -1.62 20.78
N LEU A 235 -12.94 -2.81 20.32
CA LEU A 235 -13.08 -3.22 18.93
C LEU A 235 -14.55 -3.28 18.49
N ASP A 236 -15.43 -3.91 19.28
CA ASP A 236 -16.86 -4.03 18.98
C ASP A 236 -17.51 -2.65 18.86
N LYS A 237 -17.13 -1.72 19.75
CA LYS A 237 -17.58 -0.33 19.68
C LYS A 237 -17.08 0.35 18.41
N ILE A 238 -15.80 0.22 18.06
CA ILE A 238 -15.21 0.84 16.87
C ILE A 238 -15.88 0.31 15.58
N VAL A 239 -16.11 -1.00 15.49
CA VAL A 239 -16.82 -1.62 14.36
C VAL A 239 -18.23 -1.05 14.22
N LYS A 240 -18.96 -0.88 15.33
CA LYS A 240 -20.27 -0.24 15.33
C LYS A 240 -20.19 1.22 14.88
N ASP A 241 -19.22 1.98 15.39
CA ASP A 241 -19.04 3.40 15.07
C ASP A 241 -18.68 3.58 13.59
N LEU A 242 -17.82 2.72 13.03
CA LEU A 242 -17.51 2.71 11.59
C LEU A 242 -18.76 2.41 10.75
N LYS A 243 -19.55 1.39 11.10
CA LYS A 243 -20.80 1.08 10.39
C LYS A 243 -21.82 2.20 10.46
N ALA A 244 -21.84 2.97 11.55
CA ALA A 244 -22.73 4.12 11.72
C ALA A 244 -22.35 5.33 10.84
N ILE A 245 -21.11 5.41 10.34
CA ILE A 245 -20.72 6.45 9.37
C ILE A 245 -21.46 6.26 8.04
N GLY A 246 -21.68 5.00 7.63
CA GLY A 246 -22.49 4.67 6.45
C GLY A 246 -21.82 4.91 5.10
N THR A 247 -20.49 5.11 5.06
CA THR A 247 -19.72 5.14 3.81
C THR A 247 -19.19 3.76 3.46
N ASP A 248 -18.94 3.51 2.17
CA ASP A 248 -18.38 2.23 1.71
C ASP A 248 -17.02 1.94 2.35
N ASP A 249 -16.15 2.95 2.47
CA ASP A 249 -14.84 2.82 3.12
C ASP A 249 -14.97 2.45 4.61
N ALA A 250 -15.87 3.11 5.35
CA ALA A 250 -16.05 2.82 6.77
C ALA A 250 -16.63 1.41 6.99
N ASN A 251 -17.55 0.97 6.14
CA ASN A 251 -18.08 -0.39 6.16
C ASN A 251 -16.99 -1.41 5.84
N PHE A 252 -16.17 -1.15 4.81
CA PHE A 252 -15.03 -1.98 4.45
C PHE A 252 -14.04 -2.11 5.62
N PHE A 253 -13.67 -1.00 6.28
CA PHE A 253 -12.78 -1.04 7.44
C PHE A 253 -13.38 -1.87 8.58
N ALA A 254 -14.67 -1.70 8.86
CA ALA A 254 -15.35 -2.45 9.92
C ALA A 254 -15.30 -3.96 9.68
N ASP A 255 -15.57 -4.40 8.45
CA ASP A 255 -15.55 -5.82 8.08
C ASP A 255 -14.13 -6.38 8.01
N GLN A 256 -13.16 -5.55 7.56
CA GLN A 256 -11.76 -5.93 7.52
C GLN A 256 -11.19 -6.17 8.91
N LEU A 257 -11.51 -5.32 9.90
CA LEU A 257 -11.06 -5.50 11.29
C LEU A 257 -11.50 -6.85 11.89
N VAL A 258 -12.76 -7.23 11.65
CA VAL A 258 -13.31 -8.52 12.10
C VAL A 258 -12.61 -9.68 11.39
N SER A 259 -12.40 -9.55 10.08
CA SER A 259 -11.77 -10.58 9.26
C SER A 259 -10.31 -10.81 9.64
N VAL A 260 -9.55 -9.73 9.87
CA VAL A 260 -8.16 -9.76 10.33
C VAL A 260 -8.06 -10.43 11.69
N LEU A 261 -8.88 -10.02 12.67
CA LEU A 261 -8.85 -10.66 13.99
C LEU A 261 -9.13 -12.17 13.90
N LYS A 262 -10.11 -12.57 13.09
CA LYS A 262 -10.44 -13.99 12.87
C LYS A 262 -9.30 -14.75 12.18
N LEU A 263 -8.57 -14.11 11.27
CA LEU A 263 -7.45 -14.72 10.56
C LEU A 263 -6.28 -14.98 11.50
N PHE A 264 -5.87 -13.97 12.27
CA PHE A 264 -4.65 -14.02 13.10
C PHE A 264 -4.86 -14.63 14.50
N SER A 265 -6.10 -14.92 14.91
CA SER A 265 -6.41 -15.61 16.17
C SER A 265 -6.39 -17.13 16.08
N ARG A 266 -6.09 -17.69 14.90
CA ARG A 266 -5.92 -19.14 14.66
C ARG A 266 -4.51 -19.59 14.99
#